data_AF-A0A2V1HS98-F1
#
_entry.id   AF-A0A2V1HS98-F1
#
_cell.length_a   1.000
_cell.length_b   1.000
_cell.length_c   1.000
_cell.angle_alpha   90.00
_cell.angle_beta   90.00
_cell.angle_gamma   90.00
#
_symmetry.space_group_name_H-M   'P 1'
#
loop_
_entity.id
_entity.type
_entity.pdbx_description
1 polymer ?
#
loop_
_entity_poly.entity_id
_entity_poly.type
_entity_poly.pdbx_seq_one_letter_code
_entity_poly.pdbx_strand_id
1 'polypeptide(L)'
;MSAELKPPRGRGGWIILAVILAVAAIVAAAVVYGSNSSTDATVPTQSQSTSATPGEVGNAGADVQPTGCLGGEARDADMLLSAQRAAPHTTNGATELAASFVRWMQRSPLPPADGINTVQSSLITSRIDVASYLAHGPDFASGLVEDGQDFYMSTIGGVWLLDSANPDAVTVSIGTAYVIDGALSPRYVSSVTVALAWDNGQWRIDGFKGTRTTETLFAAGTKFTEGC
;
A
#
# COMPACT_ATOMS: atom_id res chain seq x y z
N MET A 1 -31.16 -26.63 48.77
CA MET A 1 -31.94 -27.00 47.57
C MET A 1 -31.51 -26.04 46.47
N SER A 2 -30.67 -26.50 45.54
CA SER A 2 -30.12 -25.70 44.44
C SER A 2 -30.90 -25.99 43.16
N ALA A 3 -31.22 -24.95 42.39
CA ALA A 3 -31.84 -25.08 41.07
C ALA A 3 -30.80 -24.83 39.98
N GLU A 4 -30.63 -25.82 39.10
CA GLU A 4 -29.84 -25.76 37.86
C GLU A 4 -30.62 -25.03 36.76
N LEU A 5 -29.95 -24.10 36.05
CA LEU A 5 -30.46 -23.50 34.81
C LEU A 5 -29.82 -24.19 33.60
N LYS A 6 -30.65 -24.87 32.82
CA LYS A 6 -30.31 -25.52 31.54
C LYS A 6 -30.41 -24.50 30.39
N PRO A 7 -29.38 -24.32 29.54
CA PRO A 7 -29.49 -23.44 28.37
C PRO A 7 -30.26 -24.10 27.22
N PRO A 8 -31.06 -23.36 26.43
CA PRO A 8 -31.79 -23.89 25.29
C PRO A 8 -30.87 -24.15 24.09
N ARG A 9 -31.07 -25.31 23.46
CA ARG A 9 -30.45 -25.74 22.21
C ARG A 9 -31.22 -25.19 20.99
N GLY A 10 -30.47 -24.81 19.96
CA GLY A 10 -30.85 -25.08 18.56
C GLY A 10 -31.40 -23.91 17.75
N ARG A 11 -30.50 -23.13 17.13
CA ARG A 11 -30.80 -22.36 15.90
C ARG A 11 -29.58 -21.87 15.08
N GLY A 12 -28.34 -22.11 15.54
CA GLY A 12 -27.12 -21.63 14.86
C GLY A 12 -26.60 -22.48 13.70
N GLY A 13 -26.94 -23.78 13.64
CA GLY A 13 -26.37 -24.70 12.62
C GLY A 13 -26.90 -24.51 11.20
N TRP A 14 -28.15 -24.10 11.04
CA TRP A 14 -28.78 -23.95 9.72
C TRP A 14 -28.26 -22.74 8.93
N ILE A 15 -27.81 -21.70 9.62
CA ILE A 15 -27.28 -20.48 8.98
C ILE A 15 -25.91 -20.76 8.36
N ILE A 16 -25.06 -21.53 9.06
CA ILE A 16 -23.73 -21.90 8.56
C ILE A 16 -23.86 -22.84 7.34
N LEU A 17 -24.79 -23.79 7.37
CA LEU A 17 -25.04 -24.70 6.24
C LEU A 17 -25.56 -23.94 5.00
N ALA A 18 -26.41 -22.93 5.19
CA ALA A 18 -26.94 -22.10 4.09
C ALA A 18 -25.84 -21.25 3.42
N VAL A 19 -24.91 -20.70 4.20
CA VAL A 19 -23.78 -19.90 3.66
C VAL A 19 -22.81 -20.77 2.86
N ILE A 20 -22.50 -21.98 3.34
CA ILE A 20 -21.61 -22.91 2.62
C ILE A 20 -22.24 -23.35 1.29
N LEU A 21 -23.54 -23.64 1.28
CA LEU A 21 -24.25 -24.02 0.04
C LEU A 21 -24.33 -22.86 -0.97
N ALA A 22 -24.46 -21.61 -0.50
CA ALA A 22 -24.46 -20.43 -1.37
C ALA A 22 -23.09 -20.20 -2.03
N VAL A 23 -21.99 -20.32 -1.27
CA VAL A 23 -20.63 -20.16 -1.81
C VAL A 23 -20.29 -21.27 -2.81
N ALA A 24 -20.68 -22.52 -2.53
CA ALA A 24 -20.46 -23.64 -3.45
C ALA A 24 -21.24 -23.48 -4.76
N ALA A 25 -22.47 -22.95 -4.71
CA ALA A 25 -23.27 -22.68 -5.91
C ALA A 25 -22.67 -21.58 -6.81
N ILE A 26 -22.04 -20.56 -6.22
CA ILE A 26 -21.38 -19.47 -6.97
C ILE A 26 -20.12 -20.00 -7.69
N VAL A 27 -19.33 -20.84 -7.02
CA VAL A 27 -18.12 -21.45 -7.62
C VAL A 27 -18.50 -22.43 -8.74
N ALA A 28 -19.57 -23.21 -8.58
CA ALA A 28 -20.04 -24.12 -9.62
C ALA A 28 -20.59 -23.37 -10.86
N ALA A 29 -21.29 -22.25 -10.67
CA ALA A 29 -21.79 -21.43 -11.77
C ALA A 29 -20.63 -20.78 -12.58
N ALA A 30 -19.54 -20.37 -11.91
CA ALA A 30 -18.37 -19.79 -12.58
C ALA A 30 -17.60 -20.79 -13.44
N VAL A 31 -17.53 -22.07 -13.03
CA VAL A 31 -16.84 -23.11 -13.80
C VAL A 31 -17.65 -23.59 -15.00
N VAL A 32 -18.98 -23.70 -14.88
CA VAL A 32 -19.85 -24.15 -15.99
C VAL A 32 -20.04 -23.07 -17.06
N TYR A 33 -20.07 -21.79 -16.68
CA TYR A 33 -20.12 -20.68 -17.66
C TYR A 33 -18.75 -20.36 -18.27
N GLY A 34 -17.64 -20.69 -17.59
CA GLY A 34 -16.29 -20.44 -18.10
C GLY A 34 -15.77 -21.50 -19.09
N SER A 35 -16.38 -22.69 -19.15
CA SER A 35 -15.84 -23.82 -19.91
C SER A 35 -16.50 -24.11 -21.26
N ASN A 36 -17.47 -23.30 -21.72
CA ASN A 36 -18.13 -23.48 -23.02
C ASN A 36 -18.13 -22.19 -23.83
N SER A 37 -17.03 -21.88 -24.52
CA SER A 37 -16.99 -20.95 -25.66
C SER A 37 -15.69 -21.15 -26.47
N SER A 38 -15.60 -22.26 -27.21
CA SER A 38 -14.76 -22.34 -28.40
C SER A 38 -15.66 -22.16 -29.61
N THR A 39 -15.64 -20.98 -30.23
CA THR A 39 -16.11 -20.80 -31.60
C THR A 39 -15.38 -19.60 -32.21
N ASP A 40 -14.64 -19.85 -33.29
CA ASP A 40 -14.14 -18.85 -34.23
C ASP A 40 -15.29 -17.95 -34.71
N ALA A 41 -15.15 -16.63 -34.54
CA ALA A 41 -15.85 -15.62 -35.36
C ALA A 41 -15.27 -14.21 -35.14
N THR A 42 -14.66 -13.69 -36.20
CA THR A 42 -14.63 -12.31 -36.69
C THR A 42 -14.50 -11.14 -35.70
N VAL A 43 -13.38 -10.44 -35.83
CA VAL A 43 -13.06 -9.11 -35.27
C VAL A 43 -14.22 -8.12 -35.36
N PRO A 44 -14.71 -7.58 -34.22
CA PRO A 44 -15.31 -6.26 -34.17
C PRO A 44 -14.22 -5.24 -33.84
N THR A 45 -14.06 -4.25 -34.71
CA THR A 45 -13.29 -3.02 -34.45
C THR A 45 -13.81 -2.39 -33.17
N GLN A 46 -13.11 -2.61 -32.05
CA GLN A 46 -13.34 -1.82 -30.84
C GLN A 46 -12.69 -0.46 -31.04
N SER A 47 -13.51 0.58 -30.88
CA SER A 47 -13.08 1.96 -30.75
C SER A 47 -11.95 2.05 -29.73
N GLN A 48 -10.84 2.64 -30.16
CA GLN A 48 -9.71 3.00 -29.31
C GLN A 48 -10.23 3.76 -28.09
N SER A 49 -10.16 3.15 -26.91
CA SER A 49 -10.01 3.93 -25.69
C SER A 49 -8.68 4.63 -25.82
N THR A 50 -8.71 5.95 -25.89
CA THR A 50 -7.54 6.82 -25.89
C THR A 50 -6.71 6.50 -24.65
N SER A 51 -5.63 5.73 -24.86
CA SER A 51 -4.47 5.74 -23.98
C SER A 51 -4.09 7.21 -23.80
N ALA A 52 -4.15 7.70 -22.56
CA ALA A 52 -3.69 9.04 -22.26
C ALA A 52 -2.19 9.07 -22.55
N THR A 53 -1.82 9.67 -23.67
CA THR A 53 -0.45 10.11 -23.94
C THR A 53 0.04 10.90 -22.73
N PRO A 54 1.22 10.60 -22.16
CA PRO A 54 1.81 11.45 -21.15
C PRO A 54 1.96 12.85 -21.73
N GLY A 55 1.15 13.79 -21.23
CA GLY A 55 1.34 15.20 -21.51
C GLY A 55 2.68 15.61 -20.92
N GLU A 56 3.56 16.12 -21.76
CA GLU A 56 4.83 16.71 -21.36
C GLU A 56 4.54 17.85 -20.36
N VAL A 57 4.81 17.59 -19.08
CA VAL A 57 4.61 18.55 -17.99
C VAL A 57 5.81 19.48 -17.99
N GLY A 58 5.57 20.76 -18.26
CA GLY A 58 6.60 21.77 -18.40
C GLY A 58 7.49 21.91 -17.15
N ASN A 59 8.80 21.99 -17.38
CA ASN A 59 9.83 22.47 -16.45
C ASN A 59 9.70 21.98 -14.99
N ALA A 60 9.78 20.66 -14.79
CA ALA A 60 10.08 20.01 -13.52
C ALA A 60 11.35 19.17 -13.70
N GLY A 61 12.11 18.90 -12.63
CA GLY A 61 13.35 18.10 -12.70
C GLY A 61 13.18 16.79 -13.47
N ALA A 62 14.28 16.24 -14.00
CA ALA A 62 14.24 15.02 -14.81
C ALA A 62 13.39 13.93 -14.14
N ASP A 63 12.43 13.38 -14.88
CA ASP A 63 11.53 12.32 -14.40
C ASP A 63 12.28 10.99 -14.39
N VAL A 64 13.20 10.85 -13.43
CA VAL A 64 14.03 9.66 -13.25
C VAL A 64 13.18 8.56 -12.63
N GLN A 65 13.38 7.34 -13.10
CA GLN A 65 12.73 6.14 -12.57
C GLN A 65 12.95 6.01 -11.05
N PRO A 66 11.93 5.63 -10.25
CA PRO A 66 12.09 5.50 -8.80
C PRO A 66 13.12 4.42 -8.42
N THR A 67 14.11 4.82 -7.62
CA THR A 67 15.08 4.00 -6.90
C THR A 67 14.51 3.45 -5.59
N GLY A 68 13.53 4.14 -5.00
CA GLY A 68 12.95 3.80 -3.69
C GLY A 68 13.80 4.26 -2.51
N CYS A 69 14.79 5.13 -2.77
CA CYS A 69 15.82 5.55 -1.83
C CYS A 69 16.11 7.05 -1.80
N LEU A 70 15.20 7.88 -2.31
CA LEU A 70 15.43 9.32 -2.37
C LEU A 70 15.80 9.97 -1.03
N GLY A 71 15.25 9.48 0.09
CA GLY A 71 15.60 9.95 1.44
C GLY A 71 16.86 9.31 2.05
N GLY A 72 17.41 8.27 1.41
CA GLY A 72 18.52 7.46 1.92
C GLY A 72 18.10 6.24 2.75
N GLU A 73 19.07 5.62 3.42
CA GLU A 73 18.91 4.35 4.15
C GLU A 73 18.33 4.50 5.55
N ALA A 74 18.38 5.71 6.10
CA ALA A 74 17.79 6.02 7.40
C ALA A 74 16.26 5.80 7.41
N ARG A 75 15.66 5.78 8.59
CA ARG A 75 14.24 5.43 8.80
C ARG A 75 13.56 6.43 9.74
N ASP A 76 14.10 7.63 9.84
CA ASP A 76 13.70 8.70 10.75
C ASP A 76 12.95 9.83 10.01
N ALA A 77 12.55 10.85 10.76
CA ALA A 77 11.86 12.00 10.20
C ALA A 77 12.75 12.79 9.23
N ASP A 78 14.07 12.84 9.46
CA ASP A 78 15.01 13.58 8.61
C ASP A 78 15.15 12.94 7.24
N MET A 79 15.19 11.61 7.16
CA MET A 79 15.12 10.86 5.90
C MET A 79 13.87 11.25 5.11
N LEU A 80 12.72 11.23 5.77
CA LEU A 80 11.44 11.48 5.14
C LEU A 80 11.29 12.94 4.66
N LEU A 81 11.73 13.91 5.47
CA LEU A 81 11.73 15.33 5.08
C LEU A 81 12.78 15.64 4.01
N SER A 82 13.89 14.90 3.97
CA SER A 82 14.87 15.01 2.91
C SER A 82 14.33 14.47 1.58
N ALA A 83 13.63 13.34 1.61
CA ALA A 83 12.90 12.83 0.45
C ALA A 83 11.89 13.86 -0.07
N GLN A 84 11.10 14.49 0.82
CA GLN A 84 10.13 15.52 0.43
C GLN A 84 10.80 16.70 -0.29
N ARG A 85 11.91 17.21 0.25
CA ARG A 85 12.65 18.33 -0.34
C ARG A 85 13.30 17.98 -1.68
N ALA A 86 13.75 16.74 -1.84
CA ALA A 86 14.41 16.27 -3.04
C ALA A 86 13.42 15.81 -4.14
N ALA A 87 12.17 15.50 -3.78
CA ALA A 87 11.18 14.98 -4.70
C ALA A 87 10.81 16.04 -5.75
N PRO A 88 11.09 15.81 -7.04
CA PRO A 88 10.66 16.73 -8.08
C PRO A 88 9.12 16.73 -8.21
N HIS A 89 8.57 17.77 -8.82
CA HIS A 89 7.15 17.85 -9.16
C HIS A 89 6.81 16.92 -10.34
N THR A 90 6.99 15.62 -10.13
CA THR A 90 6.68 14.55 -11.08
C THR A 90 6.06 13.38 -10.34
N THR A 91 5.43 12.48 -11.09
CA THR A 91 4.85 11.24 -10.55
C THR A 91 5.91 10.33 -9.92
N ASN A 92 7.12 10.28 -10.47
CA ASN A 92 8.22 9.52 -9.88
C ASN A 92 8.72 10.17 -8.58
N GLY A 93 8.77 11.50 -8.51
CA GLY A 93 9.07 12.22 -7.26
C GLY A 93 8.04 11.93 -6.15
N ALA A 94 6.75 11.90 -6.49
CA ALA A 94 5.70 11.49 -5.54
C ALA A 94 5.88 10.03 -5.09
N THR A 95 6.26 9.14 -6.01
CA THR A 95 6.48 7.72 -5.73
C THR A 95 7.65 7.49 -4.78
N GLU A 96 8.75 8.23 -4.94
CA GLU A 96 9.90 8.21 -4.03
C GLU A 96 9.55 8.65 -2.61
N LEU A 97 8.77 9.73 -2.50
CA LEU A 97 8.29 10.21 -1.21
C LEU A 97 7.33 9.20 -0.56
N ALA A 98 6.45 8.58 -1.34
CA ALA A 98 5.57 7.52 -0.86
C ALA A 98 6.35 6.32 -0.31
N ALA A 99 7.39 5.88 -1.02
CA ALA A 99 8.27 4.80 -0.57
C ALA A 99 8.97 5.15 0.74
N SER A 100 9.50 6.37 0.84
CA SER A 100 10.12 6.89 2.07
C SER A 100 9.14 6.94 3.24
N PHE A 101 7.89 7.35 2.99
CA PHE A 101 6.83 7.42 3.98
C PHE A 101 6.46 6.02 4.51
N VAL A 102 6.31 5.03 3.63
CA VAL A 102 6.02 3.64 4.03
C VAL A 102 7.15 3.07 4.89
N ARG A 103 8.42 3.31 4.51
CA ARG A 103 9.59 2.87 5.29
C ARG A 103 9.67 3.51 6.66
N TRP A 104 9.32 4.80 6.77
CA TRP A 104 9.29 5.52 8.05
C TRP A 104 8.13 5.07 8.94
N MET A 105 6.95 4.84 8.37
CA MET A 105 5.75 4.49 9.14
C MET A 105 5.73 3.03 9.58
N GLN A 106 6.03 2.09 8.68
CA GLN A 106 5.92 0.65 8.93
C GLN A 106 7.22 0.10 9.50
N ARG A 107 7.39 0.26 10.82
CA ARG A 107 8.56 -0.22 11.56
C ARG A 107 8.21 -0.53 13.01
N SER A 108 8.99 -1.41 13.60
CA SER A 108 9.10 -1.61 15.05
C SER A 108 10.57 -1.44 15.44
N PRO A 109 10.89 -0.56 16.41
CA PRO A 109 9.97 0.28 17.18
C PRO A 109 9.41 1.44 16.35
N LEU A 110 8.24 1.96 16.77
CA LEU A 110 7.62 3.13 16.15
C LEU A 110 8.55 4.36 16.18
N PRO A 111 8.38 5.32 15.26
CA PRO A 111 9.10 6.60 15.32
C PRO A 111 8.86 7.34 16.66
N PRO A 112 9.83 8.11 17.15
CA PRO A 112 9.66 8.88 18.37
C PRO A 112 8.67 10.03 18.18
N ALA A 113 8.02 10.46 19.26
CA ALA A 113 6.89 11.40 19.21
C ALA A 113 7.25 12.78 18.63
N ASP A 114 8.47 13.27 18.88
CA ASP A 114 9.00 14.51 18.29
C ASP A 114 9.16 14.39 16.77
N GLY A 115 9.67 13.26 16.29
CA GLY A 115 9.74 12.93 14.87
C GLY A 115 8.35 12.85 14.22
N ILE A 116 7.39 12.21 14.88
CA ILE A 116 5.99 12.13 14.42
C ILE A 116 5.38 13.52 14.30
N ASN A 117 5.51 14.36 15.32
CA ASN A 117 4.95 15.71 15.31
C ASN A 117 5.55 16.57 14.20
N THR A 118 6.86 16.44 13.96
CA THR A 118 7.56 17.17 12.89
C THR A 118 7.06 16.75 11.51
N VAL A 119 6.85 15.44 11.29
CA VAL A 119 6.27 14.92 10.05
C VAL A 119 4.82 15.39 9.89
N GLN A 120 4.01 15.32 10.95
CA GLN A 120 2.61 15.75 10.94
C GLN A 120 2.45 17.21 10.52
N SER A 121 3.30 18.12 11.00
CA SER A 121 3.19 19.55 10.65
C SER A 121 3.69 19.87 9.23
N SER A 122 4.71 19.14 8.77
CA SER A 122 5.50 19.55 7.59
C SER A 122 5.13 18.79 6.32
N LEU A 123 4.86 17.49 6.45
CA LEU A 123 4.65 16.59 5.31
C LEU A 123 3.18 16.19 5.13
N ILE A 124 2.44 16.11 6.22
CA ILE A 124 1.07 15.61 6.20
C ILE A 124 0.08 16.75 5.88
N THR A 125 -0.95 16.49 5.08
CA THR A 125 -2.07 17.45 4.91
C THR A 125 -2.99 17.40 6.15
N SER A 126 -3.77 18.44 6.40
CA SER A 126 -4.63 18.52 7.60
C SER A 126 -5.75 17.47 7.69
N ARG A 127 -5.85 16.56 6.70
CA ARG A 127 -6.91 15.57 6.59
C ARG A 127 -6.64 14.26 7.34
N ILE A 128 -5.40 14.01 7.74
CA ILE A 128 -5.01 12.78 8.44
C ILE A 128 -4.19 13.10 9.70
N ASP A 129 -4.47 12.36 10.77
CA ASP A 129 -3.78 12.46 12.06
C ASP A 129 -2.90 11.21 12.25
N VAL A 130 -1.67 11.30 11.76
CA VAL A 130 -0.66 10.23 11.86
C VAL A 130 -0.25 10.00 13.31
N ALA A 131 -0.18 11.07 14.11
CA ALA A 131 0.18 10.96 15.51
C ALA A 131 -0.84 10.13 16.29
N SER A 132 -2.12 10.43 16.14
CA SER A 132 -3.20 9.64 16.71
C SER A 132 -3.18 8.20 16.17
N TYR A 133 -3.03 8.01 14.86
CA TYR A 133 -2.97 6.66 14.27
C TYR A 133 -1.86 5.80 14.90
N LEU A 134 -0.63 6.32 15.01
CA LEU A 134 0.50 5.60 15.61
C LEU A 134 0.35 5.40 17.12
N ALA A 135 -0.28 6.34 17.83
CA ALA A 135 -0.53 6.22 19.27
C ALA A 135 -1.49 5.07 19.63
N HIS A 136 -2.33 4.62 18.70
CA HIS A 136 -3.18 3.43 18.88
C HIS A 136 -2.41 2.11 18.74
N GLY A 137 -1.11 2.15 18.46
CA GLY A 137 -0.25 0.97 18.36
C GLY A 137 -0.69 0.02 17.24
N PRO A 138 -0.77 0.50 15.97
CA PRO A 138 -1.18 -0.35 14.87
C PRO A 138 -0.22 -1.52 14.71
N ASP A 139 -0.77 -2.73 14.56
CA ASP A 139 0.03 -3.90 14.21
C ASP A 139 0.35 -3.88 12.70
N PHE A 140 1.48 -3.26 12.35
CA PHE A 140 1.96 -3.23 10.98
C PHE A 140 2.43 -4.61 10.50
N ALA A 141 2.82 -5.50 11.40
CA ALA A 141 3.24 -6.86 11.05
C ALA A 141 2.05 -7.79 10.79
N SER A 142 0.84 -7.43 11.25
CA SER A 142 -0.36 -8.27 11.16
C SER A 142 -0.13 -9.69 11.70
N GLY A 143 0.61 -9.80 12.80
CA GLY A 143 1.01 -11.06 13.43
C GLY A 143 2.07 -11.89 12.68
N LEU A 144 2.69 -11.34 11.61
CA LEU A 144 3.76 -12.02 10.87
C LEU A 144 5.12 -11.98 11.59
N VAL A 145 5.29 -11.03 12.51
CA VAL A 145 6.49 -10.81 13.32
C VAL A 145 6.09 -10.97 14.78
N GLU A 146 6.96 -11.56 15.60
CA GLU A 146 6.67 -11.76 17.03
C GLU A 146 6.50 -10.41 17.75
N ASP A 147 5.60 -10.37 18.73
CA ASP A 147 5.35 -9.15 19.51
C ASP A 147 6.63 -8.64 20.18
N GLY A 148 6.94 -7.36 19.96
CA GLY A 148 8.13 -6.71 20.51
C GLY A 148 9.43 -7.00 19.74
N GLN A 149 9.38 -7.79 18.66
CA GLN A 149 10.52 -7.94 17.75
C GLN A 149 10.63 -6.70 16.84
N ASP A 150 11.86 -6.25 16.64
CA ASP A 150 12.17 -5.14 15.75
C ASP A 150 12.08 -5.58 14.29
N PHE A 151 11.50 -4.71 13.46
CA PHE A 151 11.47 -4.89 12.01
C PHE A 151 11.35 -3.54 11.31
N TYR A 152 11.67 -3.53 10.02
CA TYR A 152 11.42 -2.38 9.17
C TYR A 152 11.11 -2.81 7.73
N MET A 153 10.58 -1.88 6.94
CA MET A 153 10.35 -2.10 5.51
C MET A 153 11.57 -1.73 4.68
N SER A 154 11.86 -2.54 3.67
CA SER A 154 12.85 -2.28 2.63
C SER A 154 12.20 -2.26 1.25
N THR A 155 12.65 -1.34 0.40
CA THR A 155 12.33 -1.28 -1.03
C THR A 155 13.26 -2.15 -1.88
N ILE A 156 14.26 -2.83 -1.28
CA ILE A 156 15.06 -3.85 -1.97
C ILE A 156 14.14 -4.97 -2.46
N GLY A 157 14.08 -5.15 -3.78
CA GLY A 157 13.15 -6.09 -4.41
C GLY A 157 11.67 -5.70 -4.31
N GLY A 158 11.39 -4.49 -3.82
CA GLY A 158 10.06 -3.91 -3.74
C GLY A 158 9.54 -3.43 -5.10
N VAL A 159 8.26 -3.08 -5.12
CA VAL A 159 7.56 -2.61 -6.31
C VAL A 159 6.75 -1.37 -6.02
N TRP A 160 6.37 -0.65 -7.06
CA TRP A 160 5.40 0.43 -7.01
C TRP A 160 4.41 0.32 -8.17
N LEU A 161 3.20 0.80 -7.97
CA LEU A 161 2.15 0.81 -8.98
C LEU A 161 1.34 2.09 -8.87
N LEU A 162 1.22 2.84 -9.96
CA LEU A 162 0.36 4.02 -10.01
C LEU A 162 -1.11 3.61 -10.09
N ASP A 163 -1.89 4.18 -9.20
CA ASP A 163 -3.33 3.97 -9.13
C ASP A 163 -4.08 5.07 -9.86
N SER A 164 -3.58 6.31 -9.71
CA SER A 164 -4.01 7.47 -10.45
C SER A 164 -2.93 8.53 -10.39
N ALA A 165 -2.76 9.30 -11.45
CA ALA A 165 -1.87 10.45 -11.45
C ALA A 165 -2.48 11.60 -12.26
N ASN A 166 -2.35 12.80 -11.71
CA ASN A 166 -2.44 14.06 -12.42
C ASN A 166 -1.30 14.96 -11.92
N PRO A 167 -1.08 16.16 -12.51
CA PRO A 167 0.08 16.99 -12.17
C PRO A 167 0.22 17.24 -10.66
N ASP A 168 -0.88 17.54 -9.97
CA ASP A 168 -0.85 17.97 -8.57
C ASP A 168 -1.35 16.90 -7.58
N ALA A 169 -1.70 15.69 -8.04
CA ALA A 169 -2.15 14.61 -7.18
C ALA A 169 -1.80 13.23 -7.73
N VAL A 170 -1.20 12.41 -6.87
CA VAL A 170 -0.76 11.05 -7.20
C VAL A 170 -1.29 10.10 -6.15
N THR A 171 -1.81 8.96 -6.58
CA THR A 171 -2.06 7.81 -5.70
C THR A 171 -1.21 6.66 -6.20
N VAL A 172 -0.39 6.12 -5.32
CA VAL A 172 0.57 5.07 -5.64
C VAL A 172 0.53 3.98 -4.58
N SER A 173 0.55 2.73 -5.02
CA SER A 173 0.71 1.58 -4.16
C SER A 173 2.16 1.15 -4.11
N ILE A 174 2.69 0.98 -2.90
CA ILE A 174 4.07 0.63 -2.60
C ILE A 174 4.09 -0.78 -2.01
N GLY A 175 4.88 -1.65 -2.62
CA GLY A 175 5.18 -2.99 -2.15
C GLY A 175 6.59 -3.03 -1.57
N THR A 176 6.72 -3.40 -0.30
CA THR A 176 8.01 -3.50 0.39
C THR A 176 8.20 -4.89 0.97
N ALA A 177 9.44 -5.26 1.25
CA ALA A 177 9.79 -6.49 1.96
C ALA A 177 10.12 -6.16 3.43
N TYR A 178 9.85 -7.11 4.32
CA TYR A 178 10.26 -6.98 5.72
C TYR A 178 11.75 -7.23 5.86
N VAL A 179 12.39 -6.49 6.76
CA VAL A 179 13.68 -6.85 7.32
C VAL A 179 13.50 -7.15 8.79
N ILE A 180 13.89 -8.35 9.19
CA ILE A 180 13.74 -8.90 10.53
C ILE A 180 15.12 -9.42 10.94
N ASP A 181 15.58 -9.05 12.14
CA ASP A 181 16.92 -9.38 12.63
C ASP A 181 18.06 -8.96 11.66
N GLY A 182 17.84 -7.86 10.93
CA GLY A 182 18.78 -7.34 9.93
C GLY A 182 18.82 -8.12 8.60
N ALA A 183 17.98 -9.14 8.43
CA ALA A 183 17.90 -9.93 7.20
C ALA A 183 16.60 -9.64 6.43
N LEU A 184 16.71 -9.47 5.11
CA LEU A 184 15.56 -9.33 4.22
C LEU A 184 14.76 -10.64 4.20
N SER A 185 13.46 -10.55 4.52
CA SER A 185 12.55 -11.69 4.50
C SER A 185 12.25 -12.10 3.06
N PRO A 186 12.43 -13.38 2.71
CA PRO A 186 12.05 -13.88 1.38
C PRO A 186 10.55 -14.14 1.24
N ARG A 187 9.77 -13.99 2.32
CA ARG A 187 8.35 -14.39 2.38
C ARG A 187 7.41 -13.26 2.77
N TYR A 188 7.87 -12.37 3.64
CA TYR A 188 7.01 -11.33 4.20
C TYR A 188 7.19 -10.04 3.41
N VAL A 189 6.07 -9.58 2.87
CA VAL A 189 5.95 -8.36 2.09
C VAL A 189 4.74 -7.56 2.58
N SER A 190 4.78 -6.25 2.37
CA SER A 190 3.72 -5.31 2.73
C SER A 190 3.20 -4.62 1.46
N SER A 191 2.00 -4.06 1.56
CA SER A 191 1.31 -3.33 0.49
C SER A 191 0.60 -2.14 1.11
N VAL A 192 1.01 -0.93 0.74
CA VAL A 192 0.41 0.33 1.22
C VAL A 192 0.12 1.24 0.04
N THR A 193 -1.10 1.72 -0.05
CA THR A 193 -1.47 2.78 -0.99
C THR A 193 -1.36 4.12 -0.31
N VAL A 194 -0.66 5.06 -0.94
CA VAL A 194 -0.41 6.41 -0.46
C VAL A 194 -0.96 7.40 -1.48
N ALA A 195 -1.77 8.35 -1.01
CA ALA A 195 -2.22 9.50 -1.77
C ALA A 195 -1.35 10.70 -1.42
N LEU A 196 -0.88 11.41 -2.44
CA LEU A 196 -0.05 12.60 -2.33
C LEU A 196 -0.69 13.74 -3.12
N ALA A 197 -0.55 14.95 -2.59
CA ALA A 197 -0.95 16.19 -3.23
C ALA A 197 0.24 17.15 -3.31
N TRP A 198 0.39 17.85 -4.43
CA TRP A 198 1.35 18.93 -4.56
C TRP A 198 0.75 20.19 -3.93
N ASP A 199 1.41 20.70 -2.91
CA ASP A 199 0.95 21.87 -2.16
C ASP A 199 2.16 22.70 -1.72
N ASN A 200 2.06 24.02 -1.89
CA ASN A 200 3.12 24.96 -1.51
C ASN A 200 4.51 24.61 -2.05
N GLY A 201 4.57 24.06 -3.27
CA GLY A 201 5.81 23.72 -3.96
C GLY A 201 6.47 22.42 -3.49
N GLN A 202 5.76 21.56 -2.76
CA GLN A 202 6.24 20.25 -2.32
C GLN A 202 5.13 19.21 -2.37
N TRP A 203 5.49 17.94 -2.53
CA TRP A 203 4.56 16.85 -2.29
C TRP A 203 4.23 16.74 -0.80
N ARG A 204 2.97 16.49 -0.49
CA ARG A 204 2.44 16.24 0.86
C ARG A 204 1.60 14.97 0.86
N ILE A 205 1.58 14.25 1.97
CA ILE A 205 0.76 13.04 2.10
C ILE A 205 -0.68 13.44 2.42
N ASP A 206 -1.60 13.09 1.53
CA ASP A 206 -3.04 13.36 1.69
C ASP A 206 -3.79 12.20 2.34
N GLY A 207 -3.24 10.98 2.27
CA GLY A 207 -3.82 9.81 2.91
C GLY A 207 -3.01 8.53 2.66
N PHE A 208 -3.31 7.49 3.43
CA PHE A 208 -2.76 6.15 3.20
C PHE A 208 -3.73 5.07 3.67
N LYS A 209 -3.67 3.89 3.04
CA LYS A 209 -4.49 2.72 3.38
C LYS A 209 -3.94 1.45 2.75
N GLY A 210 -4.20 0.29 3.36
CA GLY A 210 -4.01 -1.00 2.68
C GLY A 210 -5.18 -1.28 1.74
N THR A 211 -4.99 -1.16 0.42
CA THR A 211 -6.07 -1.42 -0.55
C THR A 211 -5.86 -2.68 -1.38
N ARG A 212 -4.62 -3.08 -1.62
CA ARG A 212 -4.27 -4.22 -2.45
C ARG A 212 -3.69 -5.34 -1.62
N THR A 213 -4.00 -6.57 -2.02
CA THR A 213 -3.22 -7.72 -1.57
C THR A 213 -1.80 -7.57 -2.08
N THR A 214 -0.86 -8.11 -1.31
CA THR A 214 0.56 -8.14 -1.68
C THR A 214 0.77 -8.92 -2.98
N GLU A 215 0.07 -10.05 -3.16
CA GLU A 215 0.12 -10.85 -4.39
C GLU A 215 -0.22 -10.03 -5.64
N THR A 216 -1.35 -9.31 -5.62
CA THR A 216 -1.77 -8.50 -6.77
C THR A 216 -0.79 -7.37 -7.05
N LEU A 217 -0.28 -6.71 -6.01
CA LEU A 217 0.67 -5.62 -6.17
C LEU A 217 2.01 -6.09 -6.73
N PHE A 218 2.58 -7.19 -6.22
CA PHE A 218 3.87 -7.70 -6.69
C PHE A 218 3.79 -8.35 -8.08
N ALA A 219 2.61 -8.81 -8.51
CA ALA A 219 2.41 -9.31 -9.87
C ALA A 219 2.31 -8.19 -10.91
N ALA A 220 1.76 -7.02 -10.56
CA ALA A 220 1.50 -5.92 -11.49
C ALA A 220 2.46 -4.73 -11.37
N GLY A 221 3.15 -4.60 -10.24
CA GLY A 221 3.98 -3.44 -9.91
C GLY A 221 5.28 -3.40 -10.70
N THR A 222 5.78 -2.18 -10.88
CA THR A 222 7.11 -1.90 -11.44
C THR A 222 8.14 -1.99 -10.33
N LYS A 223 9.27 -2.65 -10.56
CA LYS A 223 10.35 -2.71 -9.56
C LYS A 223 10.97 -1.33 -9.34
N PHE A 224 11.37 -1.06 -8.11
CA PHE A 224 12.37 -0.02 -7.85
C PHE A 224 13.69 -0.41 -8.53
N THR A 225 14.44 0.58 -9.03
CA THR A 225 15.70 0.32 -9.73
C THR A 225 16.85 -0.07 -8.80
N GLU A 226 16.76 0.30 -7.52
CA GLU A 226 17.77 0.02 -6.50
C GLU A 226 17.09 -0.61 -5.27
N GLY A 227 16.78 0.21 -4.26
CA GLY A 227 16.11 -0.17 -3.04
C GLY A 227 16.97 -0.02 -1.78
N CYS A 228 16.29 0.19 -0.64
CA CYS A 228 16.80 0.39 0.71
C CYS A 228 15.67 0.06 1.71
#